data_AF-A0A968ZGE9-F1
#
_entry.id   AF-A0A968ZGE9-F1
#
_cell.length_a   1.000
_cell.length_b   1.000
_cell.length_c   1.000
_cell.angle_alpha   90.00
_cell.angle_beta   90.00
_cell.angle_gamma   90.00
#
_symmetry.space_group_name_H-M   'P 1'
#
loop_
_entity.id
_entity.type
_entity.pdbx_description
1 polymer ?
#
loop_
_entity_poly.entity_id
_entity_poly.type
_entity_poly.pdbx_seq_one_letter_code
_entity_poly.pdbx_strand_id
1 'polypeptide(L)'
;MKSPLFRSEDYWAIWLGLFLLLFTSVLIFASSTHSIQQRLGVAQADLLRWEQQPVRSWAYYQALLHVESIRAETEPVGSWLKDFWARPRSWKYHPSQSFYLDSAQAEVMARAAAPQLAAARHAESRARLTAQSLERSASKAAWAHADLNAHAAEAARQWVKAHETLQTLEKKKVPQPFFAIPYLLGVFLVLGSLFGLGHAAMHGGFSRFFRAFVVVFGLALLAHFLAAQQDVKNLGMGYTLWGAAAGPGSQQRFCAALLVAPGRCKTEFLYKTALVLFGAELLLGKVLAIGIPGLFVAWVVTPVVLVATFWFGQRVLQIASPTLNMTISADMSVCGVSAAVATAAACGAKKEELTLAIGLSMFFTSVMMLAMPAFIKAVGMPEVLGGAWLGGTLDATG
;
A
#
# COMPACT_ATOMS: atom_id res chain seq x y z
N MET A 1 42.11 -13.26 9.07
CA MET A 1 41.28 -13.57 7.87
C MET A 1 39.87 -13.03 8.11
N LYS A 2 39.47 -11.95 7.44
CA LYS A 2 38.05 -11.50 7.48
C LYS A 2 37.26 -12.43 6.55
N SER A 3 36.22 -13.08 7.06
CA SER A 3 35.42 -14.04 6.29
C SER A 3 34.85 -13.37 5.01
N PRO A 4 34.81 -14.08 3.87
CA PRO A 4 34.32 -13.53 2.60
C PRO A 4 32.84 -13.14 2.63
N LEU A 5 32.09 -13.57 3.65
CA LEU A 5 30.68 -13.25 3.88
C LEU A 5 30.39 -11.75 4.02
N PHE A 6 31.26 -10.98 4.68
CA PHE A 6 31.06 -9.52 4.86
C PHE A 6 31.20 -8.72 3.56
N ARG A 7 31.56 -9.37 2.46
CA ARG A 7 31.78 -8.72 1.15
C ARG A 7 30.65 -8.98 0.15
N SER A 8 29.72 -9.89 0.43
CA SER A 8 28.62 -10.18 -0.48
C SER A 8 27.51 -9.14 -0.36
N GLU A 9 26.91 -8.80 -1.50
CA GLU A 9 25.78 -7.87 -1.57
C GLU A 9 24.56 -8.43 -0.85
N ASP A 10 24.36 -9.74 -0.93
CA ASP A 10 23.26 -10.46 -0.26
C ASP A 10 23.34 -10.31 1.26
N TYR A 11 24.55 -10.44 1.83
CA TYR A 11 24.75 -10.30 3.26
C TYR A 11 24.36 -8.90 3.74
N TRP A 12 24.85 -7.86 3.07
CA TRP A 12 24.52 -6.49 3.44
C TRP A 12 23.04 -6.17 3.22
N ALA A 13 22.43 -6.66 2.15
CA ALA A 13 21.00 -6.44 1.88
C ALA A 13 20.11 -7.04 2.99
N ILE A 14 20.42 -8.27 3.43
CA ILE A 14 19.70 -8.95 4.52
C ILE A 14 19.87 -8.18 5.83
N TRP A 15 21.11 -7.83 6.19
CA TRP A 15 21.37 -7.14 7.46
C TRP A 15 20.82 -5.73 7.52
N LEU A 16 20.86 -4.99 6.41
CA LEU A 16 20.22 -3.67 6.33
C LEU A 16 18.70 -3.76 6.40
N GLY A 17 18.10 -4.72 5.68
CA GLY A 17 16.67 -4.97 5.78
C GLY A 17 16.26 -5.33 7.21
N LEU A 18 16.98 -6.25 7.84
CA LEU A 18 16.73 -6.66 9.23
C LEU A 18 16.95 -5.50 10.22
N PHE A 19 18.01 -4.71 10.05
CA PHE A 19 18.28 -3.54 10.88
C PHE A 19 17.14 -2.53 10.78
N LEU A 20 16.69 -2.21 9.58
CA LEU A 20 15.57 -1.28 9.37
C LEU A 20 14.30 -1.79 10.03
N LEU A 21 13.97 -3.08 9.89
CA LEU A 21 12.79 -3.70 10.50
C LEU A 21 12.85 -3.68 12.03
N LEU A 22 13.99 -4.05 12.61
CA LEU A 22 14.15 -4.05 14.06
C LEU A 22 14.14 -2.63 14.61
N PHE A 23 14.81 -1.69 13.94
CA PHE A 23 14.87 -0.29 14.35
C PHE A 23 13.47 0.35 14.34
N THR A 24 12.70 0.19 13.26
CA THR A 24 11.33 0.73 13.19
C THR A 24 10.41 0.04 14.20
N SER A 25 10.53 -1.28 14.36
CA SER A 25 9.77 -2.02 15.38
C SER A 25 10.07 -1.48 16.79
N VAL A 26 11.35 -1.35 17.16
CA VAL A 26 11.76 -0.82 18.47
C VAL A 26 11.26 0.60 18.67
N LEU A 27 11.35 1.48 17.68
CA LEU A 27 10.83 2.85 17.78
C LEU A 27 9.31 2.88 18.03
N ILE A 28 8.55 2.04 17.33
CA ILE A 28 7.10 1.94 17.51
C ILE A 28 6.78 1.37 18.88
N PHE A 29 7.40 0.26 19.27
CA PHE A 29 7.17 -0.39 20.57
C PHE A 29 7.60 0.50 21.76
N ALA A 30 8.76 1.15 21.68
CA ALA A 30 9.27 2.00 22.76
C ALA A 30 8.41 3.25 23.01
N SER A 31 7.72 3.77 21.99
CA SER A 31 6.93 5.00 22.10
C SER A 31 5.47 4.79 22.52
N SER A 32 4.90 3.59 22.33
CA SER A 32 3.43 3.47 22.29
C SER A 32 2.80 2.24 22.97
N THR A 33 3.59 1.29 23.47
CA THR A 33 3.04 -0.02 23.90
C THR A 33 2.10 0.07 25.10
N HIS A 34 2.45 0.85 26.14
CA HIS A 34 1.64 0.88 27.36
C HIS A 34 0.29 1.61 27.20
N SER A 35 0.26 2.72 26.46
CA SER A 35 -0.98 3.49 26.24
C SER A 35 -1.92 2.80 25.24
N ILE A 36 -1.39 2.22 24.17
CA ILE A 36 -2.19 1.53 23.16
C ILE A 36 -2.84 0.27 23.76
N GLN A 37 -2.08 -0.59 24.45
CA GLN A 37 -2.65 -1.85 24.96
C GLN A 37 -3.79 -1.61 25.94
N GLN A 38 -3.69 -0.60 26.80
CA GLN A 38 -4.76 -0.26 27.73
C GLN A 38 -6.00 0.29 27.01
N ARG A 39 -5.83 1.22 26.05
CA ARG A 39 -6.95 1.79 25.27
C ARG A 39 -7.60 0.75 24.38
N LEU A 40 -6.80 -0.09 23.73
CA LEU A 40 -7.26 -1.16 22.85
C LEU A 40 -8.01 -2.23 23.66
N GLY A 41 -7.49 -2.61 24.83
CA GLY A 41 -8.16 -3.57 25.71
C GLY A 41 -9.54 -3.09 26.17
N VAL A 42 -9.66 -1.81 26.56
CA VAL A 42 -10.96 -1.20 26.91
C VAL A 42 -11.90 -1.14 25.71
N ALA A 43 -11.40 -0.70 24.55
CA ALA A 43 -12.19 -0.58 23.33
C ALA A 43 -12.67 -1.95 22.79
N GLN A 44 -11.82 -2.97 22.84
CA GLN A 44 -12.15 -4.34 22.45
C GLN A 44 -13.14 -4.98 23.42
N ALA A 45 -12.97 -4.76 24.73
CA ALA A 45 -13.93 -5.22 25.73
C ALA A 45 -15.32 -4.60 25.50
N ASP A 46 -15.38 -3.33 25.08
CA ASP A 46 -16.64 -2.67 24.74
C ASP A 46 -17.26 -3.24 23.45
N LEU A 47 -16.46 -3.45 22.40
CA LEU A 47 -16.91 -4.09 21.16
C LEU A 47 -17.47 -5.51 21.41
N LEU A 48 -16.80 -6.32 22.23
CA LEU A 48 -17.24 -7.68 22.57
C LEU A 48 -18.60 -7.68 23.29
N ARG A 49 -18.90 -6.66 24.11
CA ARG A 49 -20.24 -6.53 24.75
C ARG A 49 -21.33 -6.32 23.70
N TRP A 50 -21.04 -5.55 22.66
CA TRP A 50 -21.97 -5.30 21.56
C TRP A 50 -22.07 -6.50 20.61
N GLU A 51 -21.00 -7.28 20.44
CA GLU A 51 -21.01 -8.49 19.62
C GLU A 51 -21.88 -9.61 20.22
N GLN A 52 -22.04 -9.64 21.55
CA GLN A 52 -22.97 -10.53 22.24
C GLN A 52 -24.44 -10.17 22.02
N GLN A 53 -24.75 -8.97 21.51
CA GLN A 53 -26.11 -8.57 21.20
C GLN A 53 -26.58 -9.19 19.87
N PRO A 54 -27.89 -9.48 19.71
CA PRO A 54 -28.40 -10.09 18.49
C PRO A 54 -28.35 -9.18 17.25
N VAL A 55 -28.04 -7.89 17.42
CA VAL A 55 -28.12 -6.87 16.37
C VAL A 55 -26.89 -5.97 16.37
N ARG A 56 -26.34 -5.72 15.18
CA ARG A 56 -25.30 -4.70 14.96
C ARG A 56 -25.94 -3.32 14.86
N SER A 57 -26.14 -2.68 16.01
CA SER A 57 -26.72 -1.33 16.13
C SER A 57 -25.70 -0.23 15.85
N TRP A 58 -26.11 1.04 15.97
CA TRP A 58 -25.21 2.18 15.80
C TRP A 58 -24.07 2.17 16.83
N ALA A 59 -24.34 1.87 18.09
CA ALA A 59 -23.31 1.76 19.13
C ALA A 59 -22.25 0.68 18.80
N TYR A 60 -22.65 -0.46 18.22
CA TYR A 60 -21.72 -1.47 17.74
C TYR A 60 -20.74 -0.89 16.71
N TYR A 61 -21.24 -0.18 15.69
CA TYR A 61 -20.38 0.41 14.66
C TYR A 61 -19.52 1.56 15.21
N GLN A 62 -20.00 2.30 16.20
CA GLN A 62 -19.18 3.30 16.88
C GLN A 62 -18.02 2.65 17.66
N ALA A 63 -18.29 1.55 18.38
CA ALA A 63 -17.26 0.78 19.08
C ALA A 63 -16.24 0.19 18.09
N LEU A 64 -16.71 -0.32 16.95
CA LEU A 64 -15.85 -0.83 15.89
C LEU A 64 -14.93 0.26 15.34
N LEU A 65 -15.47 1.44 15.00
CA LEU A 65 -14.69 2.58 14.53
C LEU A 65 -13.70 3.08 15.59
N HIS A 66 -14.06 3.02 16.88
CA HIS A 66 -13.17 3.37 17.97
C HIS A 66 -11.98 2.41 18.06
N VAL A 67 -12.21 1.09 17.98
CA VAL A 67 -11.13 0.10 17.88
C VAL A 67 -10.27 0.36 16.65
N GLU A 68 -10.89 0.58 15.48
CA GLU A 68 -10.17 0.86 14.24
C GLU A 68 -9.36 2.16 14.27
N SER A 69 -9.78 3.15 15.06
CA SER A 69 -9.07 4.41 15.22
C SER A 69 -7.80 4.28 16.06
N ILE A 70 -7.70 3.25 16.91
CA ILE A 70 -6.54 3.00 17.76
C ILE A 70 -5.53 2.18 16.93
N ARG A 71 -4.68 2.88 16.17
CA ARG A 71 -3.59 2.27 15.39
C ARG A 71 -2.25 2.87 15.77
N ALA A 72 -1.17 2.12 15.57
CA ALA A 72 0.18 2.65 15.73
C ALA A 72 0.43 3.87 14.82
N GLU A 73 -0.21 3.93 13.65
CA GLU A 73 -0.14 5.06 12.71
C GLU A 73 -0.72 6.37 13.26
N THR A 74 -1.65 6.31 14.22
CA THR A 74 -2.31 7.49 14.78
C THR A 74 -1.58 8.06 16.00
N GLU A 75 -0.56 7.37 16.51
CA GLU A 75 0.30 7.89 17.57
C GLU A 75 1.30 8.93 17.04
N PRO A 76 1.84 9.83 17.88
CA PRO A 76 2.73 10.90 17.44
C PRO A 76 3.94 10.41 16.63
N VAL A 77 4.55 9.31 17.06
CA VAL A 77 5.70 8.70 16.37
C VAL A 77 5.27 8.03 15.06
N GLY A 78 4.10 7.38 15.04
CA GLY A 78 3.56 6.76 13.83
C GLY A 78 3.17 7.79 12.77
N SER A 79 2.52 8.88 13.18
CA SER A 79 2.18 10.01 12.30
C SER A 79 3.44 10.67 11.76
N TRP A 80 4.43 10.93 12.63
CA TRP A 80 5.71 11.48 12.18
C TRP A 80 6.42 10.57 11.18
N LEU A 81 6.45 9.25 11.44
CA LEU A 81 7.07 8.28 10.53
C LEU A 81 6.35 8.24 9.18
N LYS A 82 5.01 8.27 9.20
CA LYS A 82 4.18 8.34 7.99
C LYS A 82 4.45 9.60 7.17
N ASP A 83 4.57 10.75 7.83
CA ASP A 83 4.89 12.02 7.17
C ASP A 83 6.34 12.05 6.67
N PHE A 84 7.27 11.45 7.42
CA PHE A 84 8.68 11.35 7.03
C PHE A 84 8.86 10.56 5.74
N TRP A 85 8.16 9.43 5.59
CA TRP A 85 8.19 8.60 4.39
C TRP A 85 7.16 9.02 3.31
N ALA A 86 6.52 10.17 3.47
CA ALA A 86 5.50 10.64 2.53
C ALA A 86 6.07 10.92 1.13
N ARG A 87 5.27 10.59 0.11
CA ARG A 87 5.59 10.81 -1.31
C ARG A 87 4.99 12.15 -1.79
N PRO A 88 5.46 12.71 -2.93
CA PRO A 88 4.85 13.89 -3.54
C PRO A 88 3.33 13.71 -3.71
N ARG A 89 2.54 14.70 -3.27
CA ARG A 89 1.06 14.63 -3.31
C ARG A 89 0.54 14.92 -4.71
N SER A 90 -0.70 14.53 -5.00
CA SER A 90 -1.30 14.77 -6.32
C SER A 90 -1.54 16.25 -6.59
N TRP A 91 -1.31 16.66 -7.84
CA TRP A 91 -1.53 18.02 -8.30
C TRP A 91 -2.35 18.02 -9.61
N LYS A 92 -2.91 19.18 -9.98
CA LYS A 92 -3.70 19.35 -11.22
C LYS A 92 -3.23 20.54 -12.04
N TYR A 93 -3.24 21.74 -11.45
CA TYR A 93 -2.90 23.00 -12.14
C TYR A 93 -1.58 23.61 -11.65
N HIS A 94 -1.27 23.49 -10.35
CA HIS A 94 -0.06 24.05 -9.77
C HIS A 94 0.85 22.92 -9.27
N PRO A 95 1.99 22.65 -9.95
CA PRO A 95 2.87 21.56 -9.56
C PRO A 95 3.54 21.76 -8.19
N SER A 96 3.70 23.02 -7.76
CA SER A 96 4.19 23.35 -6.41
C SER A 96 3.32 22.77 -5.30
N GLN A 97 2.01 22.59 -5.54
CA GLN A 97 1.06 21.96 -4.60
C GLN A 97 1.37 20.49 -4.31
N SER A 98 2.27 19.87 -5.07
CA SER A 98 2.76 18.52 -4.79
C SER A 98 3.75 18.47 -3.61
N PHE A 99 4.48 19.57 -3.37
CA PHE A 99 5.56 19.66 -2.38
C PHE A 99 5.26 20.61 -1.22
N TYR A 100 4.41 21.61 -1.46
CA TYR A 100 4.06 22.62 -0.48
C TYR A 100 2.62 23.08 -0.67
N LEU A 101 1.88 23.13 0.43
CA LEU A 101 0.59 23.80 0.49
C LEU A 101 0.56 24.78 1.65
N ASP A 102 0.39 26.05 1.31
CA ASP A 102 0.27 27.14 2.26
C ASP A 102 -1.06 27.08 3.03
N SER A 103 -1.08 27.59 4.27
CA SER A 103 -2.28 27.62 5.10
C SER A 103 -3.42 28.42 4.45
N ALA A 104 -3.09 29.53 3.77
CA ALA A 104 -4.07 30.32 3.05
C ALA A 104 -4.70 29.57 1.86
N GLN A 105 -3.92 28.77 1.13
CA GLN A 105 -4.41 27.98 0.00
C GLN A 105 -5.26 26.78 0.47
N ALA A 106 -4.84 26.14 1.56
CA ALA A 106 -5.60 25.10 2.24
C ALA A 106 -6.98 25.61 2.69
N GLU A 107 -7.04 26.82 3.27
CA GLU A 107 -8.30 27.46 3.64
C GLU A 107 -9.18 27.78 2.44
N VAL A 108 -8.62 28.28 1.33
CA VAL A 108 -9.40 28.55 0.11
C VAL A 108 -10.03 27.28 -0.43
N MET A 109 -9.28 26.17 -0.47
CA MET A 109 -9.82 24.86 -0.89
C MET A 109 -10.87 24.35 0.10
N ALA A 110 -10.65 24.53 1.41
CA ALA A 110 -11.62 24.16 2.44
C ALA A 110 -12.91 24.99 2.34
N ARG A 111 -12.82 26.29 2.04
CA ARG A 111 -13.97 27.18 1.81
C ARG A 111 -14.73 26.79 0.53
N ALA A 112 -14.02 26.44 -0.54
CA ALA A 112 -14.66 25.94 -1.77
C ALA A 112 -15.39 24.61 -1.55
N ALA A 113 -14.87 23.74 -0.66
CA ALA A 113 -15.49 22.49 -0.27
C ALA A 113 -16.57 22.62 0.81
N ALA A 114 -16.65 23.78 1.49
CA ALA A 114 -17.55 24.02 2.61
C ALA A 114 -19.03 23.68 2.35
N PRO A 115 -19.66 24.05 1.21
CA PRO A 115 -21.07 23.69 0.99
C PRO A 115 -21.28 22.18 0.86
N GLN A 116 -20.37 21.47 0.21
CA GLN A 116 -20.43 20.02 0.06
C GLN A 116 -20.15 19.30 1.39
N LEU A 117 -19.20 19.82 2.16
CA LEU A 117 -18.89 19.30 3.49
C LEU A 117 -20.04 19.56 4.47
N ALA A 118 -20.69 20.73 4.41
CA ALA A 118 -21.87 21.04 5.20
C ALA A 118 -23.03 20.09 4.84
N ALA A 119 -23.30 19.87 3.55
CA ALA A 119 -24.30 18.92 3.10
C ALA A 119 -24.02 17.49 3.62
N ALA A 120 -22.76 17.04 3.56
CA ALA A 120 -22.35 15.75 4.09
C ALA A 120 -22.51 15.66 5.62
N ARG A 121 -22.13 16.71 6.37
CA ARG A 121 -22.34 16.82 7.82
C ARG A 121 -23.81 16.79 8.21
N HIS A 122 -24.67 17.46 7.45
CA HIS A 122 -26.12 17.40 7.64
C HIS A 122 -26.71 16.02 7.29
N ALA A 123 -26.15 15.32 6.31
CA ALA A 123 -26.56 13.95 5.99
C ALA A 123 -26.15 12.96 7.09
N GLU A 124 -24.89 13.03 7.56
CA GLU A 124 -24.37 12.18 8.63
C GLU A 124 -25.13 12.40 9.94
N SER A 125 -25.33 13.67 10.33
CA SER A 125 -26.04 13.98 11.58
C SER A 125 -27.50 13.51 11.56
N ARG A 126 -28.20 13.62 10.43
CA ARG A 126 -29.56 13.07 10.27
C ARG A 126 -29.56 11.55 10.41
N ALA A 127 -28.67 10.86 9.70
CA ALA A 127 -28.55 9.41 9.78
C ALA A 127 -28.14 8.92 11.18
N ARG A 128 -27.33 9.71 11.91
CA ARG A 128 -26.95 9.42 13.29
C ARG A 128 -28.13 9.52 14.24
N LEU A 129 -28.93 10.57 14.12
CA LEU A 129 -30.10 10.77 14.97
C LEU A 129 -31.17 9.69 14.74
N THR A 130 -31.39 9.27 13.49
CA THR A 130 -32.32 8.17 13.18
C THR A 130 -31.81 6.82 13.69
N ALA A 131 -30.51 6.55 13.55
CA ALA A 131 -29.93 5.31 14.06
C ALA A 131 -30.00 5.24 15.60
N GLN A 132 -29.72 6.35 16.29
CA GLN A 132 -29.84 6.45 17.75
C GLN A 132 -31.28 6.29 18.25
N SER A 133 -32.27 6.85 17.54
CA SER A 133 -33.67 6.73 17.96
C SER A 133 -34.20 5.30 17.81
N LEU A 134 -33.86 4.63 16.71
CA LEU A 134 -34.23 3.23 16.44
C LEU A 134 -33.47 2.24 17.33
N GLU A 135 -32.22 2.54 17.68
CA GLU A 135 -31.50 1.76 18.68
C GLU A 135 -32.15 1.87 20.06
N ARG A 136 -32.55 3.08 20.47
CA ARG A 136 -33.25 3.27 21.75
C ARG A 136 -34.59 2.53 21.79
N SER A 137 -35.33 2.45 20.69
CA SER A 137 -36.59 1.70 20.66
C SER A 137 -36.35 0.20 20.71
N ALA A 138 -35.36 -0.32 19.98
CA ALA A 138 -34.99 -1.74 20.03
C ALA A 138 -34.42 -2.15 21.40
N SER A 139 -33.59 -1.30 22.01
CA SER A 139 -33.03 -1.50 23.35
C SER A 139 -34.11 -1.50 24.44
N LYS A 140 -35.11 -0.60 24.37
CA LYS A 140 -36.27 -0.61 25.28
C LYS A 140 -37.09 -1.89 25.18
N ALA A 141 -37.17 -2.48 24.00
CA ALA A 141 -37.81 -3.77 23.76
C ALA A 141 -36.89 -4.97 24.06
N ALA A 142 -35.73 -4.75 24.70
CA ALA A 142 -34.71 -5.76 24.98
C ALA A 142 -34.35 -6.62 23.75
N TRP A 143 -34.42 -6.04 22.55
CA TRP A 143 -34.16 -6.72 21.26
C TRP A 143 -35.09 -7.90 20.94
N ALA A 144 -36.27 -7.97 21.56
CA ALA A 144 -37.21 -9.08 21.39
C ALA A 144 -37.93 -9.10 20.02
N HIS A 145 -38.00 -7.97 19.31
CA HIS A 145 -38.73 -7.84 18.05
C HIS A 145 -37.81 -7.82 16.84
N ALA A 146 -37.94 -8.81 15.96
CA ALA A 146 -37.12 -8.95 14.74
C ALA A 146 -37.23 -7.73 13.80
N ASP A 147 -38.42 -7.13 13.69
CA ASP A 147 -38.62 -5.97 12.81
C ASP A 147 -37.88 -4.74 13.32
N LEU A 148 -37.99 -4.40 14.61
CA LEU A 148 -37.28 -3.26 15.21
C LEU A 148 -35.76 -3.43 15.08
N ASN A 149 -35.29 -4.65 15.25
CA ASN A 149 -33.90 -5.04 15.09
C ASN A 149 -33.40 -4.84 13.66
N ALA A 150 -34.21 -5.22 12.66
CA ALA A 150 -33.88 -5.02 11.25
C ALA A 150 -33.81 -3.53 10.88
N HIS A 151 -34.76 -2.72 11.34
CA HIS A 151 -34.77 -1.27 11.12
C HIS A 151 -33.59 -0.57 11.79
N ALA A 152 -33.22 -0.97 13.02
CA ALA A 152 -32.04 -0.44 13.71
C ALA A 152 -30.73 -0.79 12.97
N ALA A 153 -30.59 -2.03 12.51
CA ALA A 153 -29.42 -2.47 11.74
C ALA A 153 -29.31 -1.76 10.37
N GLU A 154 -30.43 -1.51 9.70
CA GLU A 154 -30.43 -0.77 8.44
C GLU A 154 -30.06 0.70 8.64
N ALA A 155 -30.65 1.38 9.63
CA ALA A 155 -30.30 2.75 9.96
C ALA A 155 -28.83 2.91 10.36
N ALA A 156 -28.28 1.94 11.10
CA ALA A 156 -26.86 1.90 11.43
C ALA A 156 -25.98 1.79 10.17
N ARG A 157 -26.33 0.91 9.21
CA ARG A 157 -25.62 0.80 7.92
C ARG A 157 -25.70 2.08 7.09
N GLN A 158 -26.84 2.77 7.09
CA GLN A 158 -26.99 4.06 6.41
C GLN A 158 -26.11 5.14 7.04
N TRP A 159 -26.01 5.16 8.37
CA TRP A 159 -25.08 6.05 9.07
C TRP A 159 -23.62 5.76 8.71
N VAL A 160 -23.19 4.48 8.71
CA VAL A 160 -21.81 4.12 8.32
C VAL A 160 -21.47 4.64 6.93
N LYS A 161 -22.35 4.43 5.93
CA LYS A 161 -22.16 4.95 4.57
C LYS A 161 -22.05 6.48 4.54
N ALA A 162 -22.89 7.19 5.30
CA ALA A 162 -22.85 8.65 5.40
C ALA A 162 -21.57 9.14 6.09
N HIS A 163 -21.12 8.44 7.13
CA HIS A 163 -19.90 8.72 7.87
C HIS A 163 -18.65 8.50 7.02
N GLU A 164 -18.57 7.40 6.27
CA GLU A 164 -17.51 7.13 5.29
C GLU A 164 -17.48 8.20 4.19
N THR A 165 -18.64 8.62 3.69
CA THR A 165 -18.74 9.69 2.70
C THR A 165 -18.20 11.02 3.25
N LEU A 166 -18.54 11.36 4.50
CA LEU A 166 -18.02 12.54 5.17
C LEU A 166 -16.50 12.45 5.36
N GLN A 167 -15.99 11.35 5.90
CA GLN A 167 -14.56 11.17 6.11
C GLN A 167 -13.76 11.21 4.81
N THR A 168 -14.27 10.59 3.74
CA THR A 168 -13.60 10.61 2.43
C THR A 168 -13.61 12.01 1.81
N LEU A 169 -14.69 12.78 1.99
CA LEU A 169 -14.75 14.17 1.55
C LEU A 169 -13.80 15.05 2.37
N GLU A 170 -13.75 14.90 3.70
CA GLU A 170 -12.80 15.64 4.54
C GLU A 170 -11.36 15.35 4.14
N LYS A 171 -11.00 14.06 4.01
CA LYS A 171 -9.66 13.63 3.59
C LYS A 171 -9.27 14.13 2.19
N LYS A 172 -10.20 14.17 1.24
CA LYS A 172 -9.91 14.54 -0.16
C LYS A 172 -9.97 16.04 -0.43
N LYS A 173 -10.86 16.78 0.25
CA LYS A 173 -11.21 18.17 -0.10
C LYS A 173 -10.74 19.21 0.92
N VAL A 174 -10.33 18.80 2.11
CA VAL A 174 -9.72 19.69 3.12
C VAL A 174 -8.24 19.29 3.26
N PRO A 175 -7.37 19.74 2.34
CA PRO A 175 -5.96 19.42 2.45
C PRO A 175 -5.34 20.17 3.63
N GLN A 176 -4.69 19.44 4.53
CA GLN A 176 -3.91 20.05 5.60
C GLN A 176 -2.68 20.77 5.03
N PRO A 177 -2.27 21.92 5.59
CA PRO A 177 -1.03 22.58 5.21
C PRO A 177 0.13 21.60 5.38
N PHE A 178 1.00 21.54 4.38
CA PHE A 178 2.11 20.60 4.43
C PHE A 178 3.34 21.17 3.73
N PHE A 179 4.50 20.79 4.26
CA PHE A 179 5.78 21.09 3.65
C PHE A 179 6.59 19.80 3.54
N ALA A 180 6.58 19.20 2.35
CA ALA A 180 7.17 17.89 2.10
C ALA A 180 8.69 17.96 1.92
N ILE A 181 9.25 19.12 1.54
CA ILE A 181 10.66 19.26 1.17
C ILE A 181 11.63 18.81 2.28
N PRO A 182 11.47 19.21 3.56
CA PRO A 182 12.37 18.75 4.63
C PRO A 182 12.31 17.25 4.85
N TYR A 183 11.13 16.64 4.74
CA TYR A 183 10.95 15.21 4.88
C TYR A 183 11.61 14.45 3.73
N LEU A 184 11.44 14.91 2.49
CA LEU A 184 12.11 14.33 1.32
C LEU A 184 13.63 14.44 1.40
N LEU A 185 14.16 15.57 1.91
CA LEU A 185 15.58 15.72 2.20
C LEU A 185 16.04 14.79 3.33
N GLY A 186 15.23 14.63 4.37
CA GLY A 186 15.46 13.66 5.44
C GLY A 186 15.56 12.24 4.92
N VAL A 187 14.59 11.79 4.12
CA VAL A 187 14.60 10.47 3.47
C VAL A 187 15.83 10.31 2.57
N PHE A 188 16.15 11.33 1.78
CA PHE A 188 17.36 11.33 0.93
C PHE A 188 18.63 11.11 1.76
N LEU A 189 18.80 11.87 2.85
CA LEU A 189 19.99 11.78 3.70
C LEU A 189 20.06 10.46 4.44
N VAL A 190 18.94 9.97 4.99
CA VAL A 190 18.87 8.70 5.73
C VAL A 190 19.17 7.54 4.80
N LEU A 191 18.44 7.42 3.68
CA LEU A 191 18.65 6.32 2.73
C LEU A 191 20.03 6.42 2.05
N GLY A 192 20.42 7.62 1.63
CA GLY A 192 21.72 7.84 0.98
C GLY A 192 22.90 7.52 1.88
N SER A 193 22.81 7.85 3.17
CA SER A 193 23.81 7.50 4.17
C SER A 193 23.80 6.01 4.47
N LEU A 194 22.63 5.42 4.68
CA LEU A 194 22.46 4.02 5.05
C LEU A 194 22.95 3.07 3.95
N PHE A 195 22.51 3.27 2.70
CA PHE A 195 22.99 2.50 1.56
C PHE A 195 24.43 2.85 1.19
N GLY A 196 24.85 4.11 1.37
CA GLY A 196 26.23 4.53 1.15
C GLY A 196 27.22 3.86 2.11
N LEU A 197 26.85 3.71 3.38
CA LEU A 197 27.62 2.98 4.39
C LEU A 197 27.72 1.48 4.04
N GLY A 198 26.60 0.86 3.62
CA GLY A 198 26.61 -0.50 3.12
C GLY A 198 27.56 -0.68 1.92
N HIS A 199 27.52 0.25 0.96
CA HIS A 199 28.44 0.27 -0.18
C HIS A 199 29.91 0.48 0.23
N ALA A 200 30.18 1.35 1.20
CA ALA A 200 31.53 1.59 1.71
C ALA A 200 32.11 0.34 2.39
N ALA A 201 31.28 -0.40 3.13
CA ALA A 201 31.69 -1.64 3.77
C ALA A 201 32.03 -2.76 2.76
N MET A 202 31.48 -2.70 1.55
CA MET A 202 31.83 -3.58 0.42
C MET A 202 33.07 -3.11 -0.38
N HIS A 203 33.95 -2.28 0.19
CA HIS A 203 35.11 -1.64 -0.46
C HIS A 203 34.76 -0.70 -1.64
N GLY A 204 33.51 -0.30 -1.75
CA GLY A 204 33.07 0.76 -2.65
C GLY A 204 33.40 2.15 -2.10
N GLY A 205 33.49 3.16 -2.96
CA GLY A 205 33.64 4.55 -2.50
C GLY A 205 32.29 5.16 -2.10
N PHE A 206 32.12 5.59 -0.84
CA PHE A 206 30.90 6.27 -0.36
C PHE A 206 30.52 7.46 -1.25
N SER A 207 31.46 8.37 -1.52
CA SER A 207 31.24 9.55 -2.36
C SER A 207 30.88 9.21 -3.82
N ARG A 208 31.34 8.06 -4.34
CA ARG A 208 30.96 7.61 -5.69
C ARG A 208 29.53 7.10 -5.73
N PHE A 209 29.12 6.33 -4.71
CA PHE A 209 27.75 5.86 -4.57
C PHE A 209 26.80 7.03 -4.32
N PHE A 210 27.12 7.93 -3.39
CA PHE A 210 26.25 9.04 -3.01
C PHE A 210 25.94 9.98 -4.19
N ARG A 211 26.94 10.29 -5.04
CA ARG A 211 26.72 11.07 -6.27
C ARG A 211 25.77 10.37 -7.24
N ALA A 212 25.84 9.04 -7.35
CA ALA A 212 24.94 8.28 -8.20
C ALA A 212 23.53 8.18 -7.55
N PHE A 213 23.46 8.08 -6.23
CA PHE A 213 22.21 8.08 -5.46
C PHE A 213 21.44 9.40 -5.60
N VAL A 214 22.11 10.56 -5.63
CA VAL A 214 21.48 11.87 -5.92
C VAL A 214 20.68 11.82 -7.23
N VAL A 215 21.31 11.28 -8.28
CA VAL A 215 20.68 11.20 -9.60
C VAL A 215 19.49 10.25 -9.59
N VAL A 216 19.66 9.06 -9.03
CA VAL A 216 18.58 8.05 -8.98
C VAL A 216 17.41 8.54 -8.12
N PHE A 217 17.69 9.17 -6.98
CA PHE A 217 16.67 9.73 -6.11
C PHE A 217 15.93 10.88 -6.79
N GLY A 218 16.64 11.76 -7.50
CA GLY A 218 16.02 12.84 -8.29
C GLY A 218 15.10 12.30 -9.39
N LEU A 219 15.52 11.26 -10.11
CA LEU A 219 14.68 10.59 -11.11
C LEU A 219 13.46 9.90 -10.48
N ALA A 220 13.63 9.27 -9.32
CA ALA A 220 12.53 8.63 -8.60
C ALA A 220 11.50 9.67 -8.12
N LEU A 221 11.95 10.84 -7.62
CA LEU A 221 11.09 11.96 -7.27
C LEU A 221 10.36 12.52 -8.49
N LEU A 222 11.07 12.70 -9.61
CA LEU A 222 10.47 13.17 -10.86
C LEU A 222 9.38 12.20 -11.36
N ALA A 223 9.66 10.89 -11.35
CA ALA A 223 8.69 9.87 -11.75
C ALA A 223 7.45 9.88 -10.85
N HIS A 224 7.64 9.96 -9.52
CA HIS A 224 6.53 10.07 -8.57
C HIS A 224 5.75 11.36 -8.75
N PHE A 225 6.42 12.48 -9.03
CA PHE A 225 5.80 13.78 -9.26
C PHE A 225 4.98 13.80 -10.56
N LEU A 226 5.48 13.21 -11.64
CA LEU A 226 4.74 13.06 -12.89
C LEU A 226 3.54 12.11 -12.74
N ALA A 227 3.72 10.99 -12.04
CA ALA A 227 2.65 10.07 -11.69
C ALA A 227 1.66 10.69 -10.68
N ALA A 228 2.03 11.76 -9.99
CA ALA A 228 1.14 12.47 -9.08
C ALA A 228 0.11 13.34 -9.81
N GLN A 229 0.30 13.64 -11.11
CA GLN A 229 -0.65 14.43 -11.88
C GLN A 229 -2.01 13.73 -12.01
N GLN A 230 -3.10 14.45 -11.71
CA GLN A 230 -4.45 13.87 -11.67
C GLN A 230 -4.86 13.20 -12.99
N ASP A 231 -4.50 13.77 -14.14
CA ASP A 231 -4.84 13.19 -15.44
C ASP A 231 -4.13 11.85 -15.69
N VAL A 232 -2.86 11.75 -15.27
CA VAL A 232 -2.05 10.52 -15.37
C VAL A 232 -2.59 9.44 -14.43
N LYS A 233 -3.00 9.82 -13.20
CA LYS A 233 -3.66 8.90 -12.26
C LYS A 233 -5.00 8.40 -12.78
N ASN A 234 -5.80 9.28 -13.39
CA ASN A 234 -7.11 8.92 -13.94
C ASN A 234 -6.99 7.95 -15.13
N LEU A 235 -5.88 8.03 -15.87
CA LEU A 235 -5.55 7.09 -16.95
C LEU A 235 -4.99 5.75 -16.46
N GLY A 236 -4.91 5.52 -15.15
CA GLY A 236 -4.36 4.28 -14.58
C GLY A 236 -2.86 4.11 -14.78
N MET A 237 -2.17 5.15 -15.28
CA MET A 237 -0.74 5.10 -15.56
C MET A 237 0.04 5.29 -14.25
N GLY A 238 0.38 4.17 -13.61
CA GLY A 238 1.27 4.15 -12.45
C GLY A 238 2.66 4.72 -12.74
N TYR A 239 3.43 5.03 -11.69
CA TYR A 239 4.82 5.49 -11.79
C TYR A 239 5.72 4.48 -12.52
N THR A 240 5.35 3.20 -12.50
CA THR A 240 6.02 2.09 -13.18
C THR A 240 5.94 2.20 -14.71
N LEU A 241 4.86 2.77 -15.26
CA LEU A 241 4.70 2.93 -16.71
C LEU A 241 5.68 3.97 -17.27
N TRP A 242 5.99 5.04 -16.52
CA TRP A 242 6.99 6.02 -16.93
C TRP A 242 8.40 5.43 -17.00
N GLY A 243 8.67 4.43 -16.14
CA GLY A 243 9.90 3.63 -16.23
C GLY A 243 9.93 2.76 -17.48
N ALA A 244 8.82 2.09 -17.82
CA ALA A 244 8.70 1.20 -18.98
C ALA A 244 8.57 1.92 -20.33
N ALA A 245 7.99 3.13 -20.35
CA ALA A 245 7.79 3.93 -21.56
C ALA A 245 9.10 4.44 -22.16
N ALA A 246 10.14 4.61 -21.34
CA ALA A 246 11.49 4.77 -21.82
C ALA A 246 11.98 3.41 -22.34
N GLY A 247 11.87 3.16 -23.64
CA GLY A 247 12.32 1.91 -24.24
C GLY A 247 13.79 1.57 -23.94
N PRO A 248 14.23 0.32 -24.20
CA PRO A 248 15.56 -0.18 -23.82
C PRO A 248 16.72 0.70 -24.34
N GLY A 249 16.55 1.29 -25.53
CA GLY A 249 17.55 2.14 -26.16
C GLY A 249 17.64 3.57 -25.64
N SER A 250 16.59 4.12 -25.04
CA SER A 250 16.60 5.47 -24.45
C SER A 250 17.11 5.45 -23.01
N GLN A 251 16.77 4.41 -22.24
CA GLN A 251 17.27 4.22 -20.87
C GLN A 251 18.81 4.14 -20.82
N GLN A 252 19.42 3.36 -21.71
CA GLN A 252 20.89 3.20 -21.76
C GLN A 252 21.60 4.52 -22.07
N ARG A 253 21.05 5.32 -23.00
CA ARG A 253 21.60 6.64 -23.39
C ARG A 253 21.37 7.70 -22.33
N PHE A 254 20.22 7.67 -21.67
CA PHE A 254 19.86 8.60 -20.60
C PHE A 254 20.71 8.37 -19.35
N CYS A 255 20.89 7.11 -18.91
CA CYS A 255 21.79 6.77 -17.81
C CYS A 255 23.26 7.13 -18.10
N ALA A 256 23.71 6.94 -19.35
CA ALA A 256 25.04 7.36 -19.78
C ALA A 256 25.22 8.90 -19.80
N ALA A 257 24.20 9.64 -20.24
CA ALA A 257 24.19 11.10 -20.27
C ALA A 257 24.16 11.74 -18.86
N LEU A 258 23.54 11.09 -17.89
CA LEU A 258 23.43 11.55 -16.49
C LEU A 258 24.66 11.28 -15.62
N LEU A 259 25.81 10.93 -16.22
CA LEU A 259 27.10 10.70 -15.53
C LEU A 259 27.07 9.60 -14.45
N VAL A 260 26.01 8.79 -14.40
CA VAL A 260 25.95 7.57 -13.60
C VAL A 260 26.62 6.48 -14.42
N ALA A 261 27.95 6.35 -14.28
CA ALA A 261 28.62 5.23 -14.93
C ALA A 261 27.94 3.91 -14.50
N PRO A 262 27.70 2.97 -15.43
CA PRO A 262 27.09 1.69 -15.10
C PRO A 262 27.87 1.02 -13.97
N GLY A 263 27.16 0.65 -12.89
CA GLY A 263 27.73 0.01 -11.71
C GLY A 263 27.92 0.89 -10.46
N ARG A 264 27.74 2.22 -10.52
CA ARG A 264 27.96 3.10 -9.34
C ARG A 264 26.86 3.03 -8.27
N CYS A 265 25.62 2.70 -8.64
CA CYS A 265 24.49 2.61 -7.71
C CYS A 265 24.27 1.21 -7.13
N LYS A 266 25.02 0.18 -7.58
CA LYS A 266 24.75 -1.23 -7.25
C LYS A 266 23.24 -1.52 -7.17
N THR A 267 22.56 -1.39 -8.30
CA THR A 267 21.10 -1.61 -8.41
C THR A 267 20.68 -2.95 -7.82
N GLU A 268 21.59 -3.93 -7.85
CA GLU A 268 21.41 -5.23 -7.24
C GLU A 268 21.21 -5.21 -5.73
N PHE A 269 22.11 -4.55 -5.04
CA PHE A 269 22.02 -4.33 -3.61
C PHE A 269 20.74 -3.57 -3.19
N LEU A 270 20.32 -2.56 -3.96
CA LEU A 270 19.08 -1.82 -3.68
C LEU A 270 17.83 -2.68 -3.87
N TYR A 271 17.70 -3.41 -4.97
CA TYR A 271 16.51 -4.26 -5.20
C TYR A 271 16.45 -5.41 -4.20
N LYS A 272 17.60 -6.01 -3.83
CA LYS A 272 17.64 -7.09 -2.83
C LYS A 272 17.20 -6.60 -1.46
N THR A 273 17.64 -5.41 -1.05
CA THR A 273 17.19 -4.82 0.22
C THR A 273 15.70 -4.50 0.18
N ALA A 274 15.20 -3.97 -0.94
CA ALA A 274 13.76 -3.74 -1.13
C ALA A 274 12.95 -5.05 -1.07
N LEU A 275 13.45 -6.14 -1.66
CA LEU A 275 12.81 -7.45 -1.62
C LEU A 275 12.70 -8.00 -0.19
N VAL A 276 13.74 -7.82 0.64
CA VAL A 276 13.72 -8.23 2.05
C VAL A 276 12.66 -7.44 2.82
N LEU A 277 12.60 -6.11 2.63
CA LEU A 277 11.62 -5.25 3.29
C LEU A 277 10.18 -5.55 2.84
N PHE A 278 9.97 -5.73 1.54
CA PHE A 278 8.66 -6.07 0.96
C PHE A 278 8.18 -7.45 1.42
N GLY A 279 9.10 -8.43 1.49
CA GLY A 279 8.82 -9.73 2.08
C GLY A 279 8.36 -9.61 3.53
N ALA A 280 9.05 -8.80 4.33
CA ALA A 280 8.67 -8.57 5.72
C ALA A 280 7.31 -7.87 5.85
N GLU A 281 7.02 -6.86 5.03
CA GLU A 281 5.72 -6.15 5.02
C GLU A 281 4.57 -7.12 4.71
N LEU A 282 4.70 -7.92 3.65
CA LEU A 282 3.67 -8.87 3.22
C LEU A 282 3.50 -10.05 4.18
N LEU A 283 4.60 -10.65 4.64
CA LEU A 283 4.55 -11.78 5.56
C LEU A 283 3.96 -11.35 6.91
N LEU A 284 4.43 -10.25 7.49
CA LEU A 284 3.92 -9.77 8.78
C LEU A 284 2.47 -9.31 8.67
N GLY A 285 2.11 -8.59 7.60
CA GLY A 285 0.73 -8.14 7.38
C GLY A 285 -0.26 -9.30 7.23
N LYS A 286 0.07 -10.31 6.41
CA LYS A 286 -0.80 -11.47 6.17
C LYS A 286 -0.90 -12.40 7.39
N VAL A 287 0.22 -12.63 8.08
CA VAL A 287 0.24 -13.47 9.29
C VAL A 287 -0.55 -12.81 10.42
N LEU A 288 -0.46 -11.49 10.59
CA LEU A 288 -1.22 -10.78 11.63
C LEU A 288 -2.72 -10.67 11.29
N ALA A 289 -3.08 -10.50 10.02
CA ALA A 289 -4.47 -10.30 9.62
C ALA A 289 -5.29 -11.61 9.55
N ILE A 290 -4.69 -12.71 9.08
CA ILE A 290 -5.40 -13.97 8.79
C ILE A 290 -4.95 -15.11 9.72
N GLY A 291 -3.84 -14.93 10.44
CA GLY A 291 -3.30 -15.93 11.37
C GLY A 291 -2.77 -17.19 10.69
N ILE A 292 -2.69 -18.27 11.47
CA ILE A 292 -2.21 -19.60 11.03
C ILE A 292 -3.00 -20.15 9.82
N PRO A 293 -4.35 -20.01 9.73
CA PRO A 293 -5.10 -20.49 8.57
C PRO A 293 -4.68 -19.82 7.26
N GLY A 294 -4.43 -18.50 7.27
CA GLY A 294 -3.98 -17.77 6.09
C GLY A 294 -2.61 -18.21 5.61
N LEU A 295 -1.71 -18.49 6.56
CA LEU A 295 -0.38 -19.03 6.24
C LEU A 295 -0.48 -20.41 5.59
N PHE A 296 -1.33 -21.29 6.11
CA PHE A 296 -1.55 -22.62 5.53
C PHE A 296 -2.12 -22.56 4.11
N VAL A 297 -3.13 -21.70 3.90
CA VAL A 297 -3.71 -21.47 2.57
C VAL A 297 -2.66 -20.92 1.62
N ALA A 298 -1.89 -19.91 2.00
CA ALA A 298 -0.82 -19.38 1.15
C ALA A 298 0.23 -20.46 0.82
N TRP A 299 0.62 -21.27 1.80
CA TRP A 299 1.62 -22.33 1.62
C TRP A 299 1.18 -23.44 0.66
N VAL A 300 -0.12 -23.74 0.60
CA VAL A 300 -0.66 -24.77 -0.29
C VAL A 300 -1.05 -24.18 -1.64
N VAL A 301 -1.79 -23.07 -1.64
CA VAL A 301 -2.36 -22.48 -2.86
C VAL A 301 -1.27 -21.91 -3.75
N THR A 302 -0.27 -21.20 -3.21
CA THR A 302 0.80 -20.61 -4.02
C THR A 302 1.57 -21.62 -4.88
N PRO A 303 2.14 -22.72 -4.33
CA PRO A 303 2.83 -23.71 -5.16
C PRO A 303 1.89 -24.45 -6.11
N VAL A 304 0.64 -24.71 -5.70
CA VAL A 304 -0.35 -25.35 -6.59
C VAL A 304 -0.64 -24.47 -7.80
N VAL A 305 -0.92 -23.18 -7.59
CA VAL A 305 -1.19 -22.22 -8.67
C VAL A 305 0.05 -22.04 -9.54
N LEU A 306 1.24 -21.91 -8.95
CA LEU A 306 2.49 -21.74 -9.69
C LEU A 306 2.79 -22.95 -10.58
N VAL A 307 2.69 -24.17 -10.05
CA VAL A 307 2.95 -25.39 -10.83
C VAL A 307 1.89 -25.57 -11.92
N ALA A 308 0.62 -25.32 -11.61
CA ALA A 308 -0.47 -25.44 -12.57
C ALA A 308 -0.34 -24.42 -13.72
N THR A 309 -0.03 -23.16 -13.40
CA THR A 309 0.15 -22.09 -14.40
C THR A 309 1.41 -22.33 -15.24
N PHE A 310 2.52 -22.73 -14.63
CA PHE A 310 3.73 -23.08 -15.37
C PHE A 310 3.50 -24.27 -16.30
N TRP A 311 2.83 -25.32 -15.81
CA TRP A 311 2.48 -26.48 -16.61
C TRP A 311 1.56 -26.10 -17.78
N PHE A 312 0.55 -25.27 -17.54
CA PHE A 312 -0.35 -24.77 -18.58
C PHE A 312 0.39 -23.93 -19.63
N GLY A 313 1.27 -23.02 -19.20
CA GLY A 313 2.10 -22.22 -20.10
C GLY A 313 3.05 -23.07 -20.95
N GLN A 314 3.57 -24.16 -20.40
CA GLN A 314 4.52 -25.03 -21.10
C GLN A 314 3.83 -26.02 -22.04
N ARG A 315 2.72 -26.62 -21.62
CA ARG A 315 2.02 -27.69 -22.36
C ARG A 315 0.95 -27.19 -23.30
N VAL A 316 0.19 -26.15 -22.92
CA VAL A 316 -0.97 -25.68 -23.69
C VAL A 316 -0.59 -24.46 -24.54
N LEU A 317 0.02 -23.45 -23.94
CA LEU A 317 0.40 -22.22 -24.65
C LEU A 317 1.74 -22.33 -25.40
N GLN A 318 2.52 -23.38 -25.12
CA GLN A 318 3.83 -23.64 -25.73
C GLN A 318 4.76 -22.42 -25.74
N ILE A 319 4.88 -21.74 -24.60
CA ILE A 319 5.78 -20.60 -24.45
C ILE A 319 7.23 -21.07 -24.67
N ALA A 320 7.90 -20.51 -25.69
CA ALA A 320 9.22 -20.96 -26.12
C ALA A 320 10.33 -20.80 -25.07
N SER A 321 10.18 -19.81 -24.18
CA SER A 321 11.15 -19.53 -23.10
C SER A 321 10.63 -20.02 -21.75
N PRO A 322 11.29 -20.99 -21.09
CA PRO A 322 10.88 -21.46 -19.77
C PRO A 322 11.10 -20.40 -18.68
N THR A 323 12.08 -19.50 -18.85
CA THR A 323 12.31 -18.38 -17.92
C THR A 323 11.18 -17.37 -17.99
N LEU A 324 10.68 -17.06 -19.20
CA LEU A 324 9.51 -16.21 -19.38
C LEU A 324 8.24 -16.85 -18.80
N ASN A 325 8.02 -18.14 -19.05
CA ASN A 325 6.86 -18.85 -18.52
C ASN A 325 6.88 -18.85 -16.99
N MET A 326 8.06 -19.09 -16.38
CA MET A 326 8.23 -19.06 -14.94
C MET A 326 8.00 -17.66 -14.33
N THR A 327 8.47 -16.59 -14.99
CA THR A 327 8.24 -15.22 -14.51
C THR A 327 6.78 -14.81 -14.58
N ILE A 328 6.07 -15.16 -15.66
CA ILE A 328 4.62 -14.93 -15.79
C ILE A 328 3.84 -15.76 -14.77
N SER A 329 4.20 -17.03 -14.59
CA SER A 329 3.53 -17.91 -13.63
C SER A 329 3.71 -17.42 -12.20
N ALA A 330 4.90 -16.94 -11.84
CA ALA A 330 5.16 -16.35 -10.54
C ALA A 330 4.40 -15.04 -10.31
N ASP A 331 4.35 -14.16 -11.33
CA ASP A 331 3.56 -12.93 -11.30
C ASP A 331 2.07 -13.20 -11.00
N MET A 332 1.48 -14.18 -11.69
CA MET A 332 0.08 -14.58 -11.49
C MET A 332 -0.19 -15.26 -10.14
N SER A 333 0.82 -15.90 -9.56
CA SER A 333 0.65 -16.74 -8.36
C SER A 333 0.90 -15.99 -7.05
N VAL A 334 1.73 -14.93 -7.08
CA VAL A 334 2.17 -14.21 -5.87
C VAL A 334 2.39 -12.74 -6.19
N CYS A 335 1.72 -11.82 -5.51
CA CYS A 335 2.07 -10.39 -5.40
C CYS A 335 2.46 -9.64 -6.71
N GLY A 336 2.08 -10.15 -7.89
CA GLY A 336 2.33 -9.54 -9.19
C GLY A 336 3.82 -9.27 -9.47
N VAL A 337 4.10 -8.02 -9.81
CA VAL A 337 5.38 -7.53 -10.35
C VAL A 337 6.56 -7.89 -9.46
N SER A 338 6.40 -7.85 -8.13
CA SER A 338 7.47 -8.17 -7.18
C SER A 338 7.93 -9.64 -7.28
N ALA A 339 7.00 -10.58 -7.45
CA ALA A 339 7.34 -11.99 -7.65
C ALA A 339 7.94 -12.24 -9.04
N ALA A 340 7.47 -11.52 -10.06
CA ALA A 340 8.04 -11.57 -11.39
C ALA A 340 9.53 -11.17 -11.38
N VAL A 341 9.86 -10.07 -10.71
CA VAL A 341 11.25 -9.57 -10.57
C VAL A 341 12.12 -10.54 -9.77
N ALA A 342 11.63 -11.05 -8.63
CA ALA A 342 12.36 -12.00 -7.80
C ALA A 342 12.65 -13.32 -8.55
N THR A 343 11.65 -13.83 -9.26
CA THR A 343 11.77 -15.07 -10.03
C THR A 343 12.63 -14.88 -11.27
N ALA A 344 12.57 -13.71 -11.92
CA ALA A 344 13.46 -13.36 -13.03
C ALA A 344 14.93 -13.38 -12.60
N ALA A 345 15.23 -12.81 -11.42
CA ALA A 345 16.58 -12.84 -10.86
C ALA A 345 17.03 -14.27 -10.51
N ALA A 346 16.15 -15.09 -9.92
CA ALA A 346 16.46 -16.47 -9.53
C ALA A 346 16.65 -17.41 -10.73
N CYS A 347 15.87 -17.25 -11.78
CA CYS A 347 15.92 -18.10 -12.98
C CYS A 347 16.84 -17.56 -14.08
N GLY A 348 17.43 -16.38 -13.90
CA GLY A 348 18.29 -15.74 -14.90
C GLY A 348 17.53 -15.29 -16.15
N ALA A 349 16.28 -14.83 -16.00
CA ALA A 349 15.46 -14.35 -17.10
C ALA A 349 16.03 -13.07 -17.73
N LYS A 350 15.81 -12.89 -19.04
CA LYS A 350 16.29 -11.69 -19.75
C LYS A 350 15.48 -10.46 -19.36
N LYS A 351 16.07 -9.27 -19.50
CA LYS A 351 15.38 -8.01 -19.17
C LYS A 351 14.12 -7.81 -20.01
N GLU A 352 14.17 -8.22 -21.28
CA GLU A 352 13.05 -8.14 -22.21
C GLU A 352 11.90 -9.06 -21.79
N GLU A 353 12.21 -10.26 -21.26
CA GLU A 353 11.22 -11.21 -20.74
C GLU A 353 10.53 -10.67 -19.48
N LEU A 354 11.31 -10.04 -18.59
CA LEU A 354 10.77 -9.38 -17.41
C LEU A 354 9.86 -8.21 -17.79
N THR A 355 10.28 -7.34 -18.69
CA THR A 355 9.45 -6.21 -19.16
C THR A 355 8.16 -6.70 -19.82
N LEU A 356 8.21 -7.78 -20.60
CA LEU A 356 7.04 -8.38 -21.22
C LEU A 356 6.08 -8.95 -20.17
N ALA A 357 6.57 -9.71 -19.19
CA ALA A 357 5.75 -10.27 -18.12
C ALA A 357 5.03 -9.16 -17.32
N ILE A 358 5.75 -8.10 -16.94
CA ILE A 358 5.18 -6.96 -16.22
C ILE A 358 4.12 -6.23 -17.07
N GLY A 359 4.41 -5.96 -18.34
CA GLY A 359 3.47 -5.29 -19.25
C GLY A 359 2.19 -6.08 -19.45
N LEU A 360 2.30 -7.41 -19.59
CA LEU A 360 1.16 -8.31 -19.73
C LEU A 360 0.29 -8.31 -18.46
N SER A 361 0.93 -8.37 -17.28
CA SER A 361 0.26 -8.33 -15.98
C SER A 361 -0.56 -7.05 -15.78
N MET A 362 0.03 -5.89 -16.09
CA MET A 362 -0.66 -4.60 -15.99
C MET A 362 -1.85 -4.48 -16.95
N PHE A 363 -1.69 -4.98 -18.18
CA PHE A 363 -2.77 -5.01 -19.15
C PHE A 363 -3.96 -5.83 -18.64
N PHE A 364 -3.72 -7.07 -18.19
CA PHE A 364 -4.78 -7.92 -17.66
C PHE A 364 -5.40 -7.36 -16.38
N THR A 365 -4.61 -6.79 -15.48
CA THR A 365 -5.12 -6.14 -14.26
C THR A 365 -6.08 -5.00 -14.61
N SER A 366 -5.73 -4.18 -15.60
CA SER A 366 -6.57 -3.07 -16.07
C SER A 366 -7.89 -3.56 -16.65
N VAL A 367 -7.87 -4.65 -17.43
CA VAL A 367 -9.07 -5.29 -17.98
C VAL A 367 -9.93 -5.90 -16.87
N MET A 368 -9.32 -6.62 -15.93
CA MET A 368 -10.02 -7.28 -14.83
C MET A 368 -10.66 -6.28 -13.86
N MET A 369 -10.06 -5.09 -13.67
CA MET A 369 -10.64 -4.01 -12.86
C MET A 369 -12.00 -3.54 -13.40
N LEU A 370 -12.22 -3.64 -14.71
CA LEU A 370 -13.50 -3.33 -15.34
C LEU A 370 -14.42 -4.57 -15.40
N ALA A 371 -13.86 -5.74 -15.68
CA ALA A 371 -14.62 -6.96 -15.92
C ALA A 371 -15.16 -7.62 -14.63
N MET A 372 -14.36 -7.70 -13.56
CA MET A 372 -14.77 -8.41 -12.33
C MET A 372 -15.97 -7.76 -11.62
N PRO A 373 -16.06 -6.42 -11.46
CA PRO A 373 -17.24 -5.81 -10.84
C PRO A 373 -18.53 -6.07 -11.64
N ALA A 374 -18.45 -6.13 -12.97
CA ALA A 374 -19.58 -6.47 -13.83
C ALA A 374 -19.99 -7.95 -13.65
N PHE A 375 -19.01 -8.85 -13.56
CA PHE A 375 -19.25 -10.28 -13.34
C PHE A 375 -19.89 -10.57 -11.96
N ILE A 376 -19.38 -9.93 -10.89
CA ILE A 376 -19.92 -10.07 -9.52
C ILE A 376 -21.41 -9.68 -9.48
N LYS A 377 -21.77 -8.58 -10.16
CA LYS A 377 -23.16 -8.15 -10.28
C LYS A 377 -24.02 -9.12 -11.10
N ALA A 378 -23.47 -9.65 -12.19
CA ALA A 378 -24.19 -10.57 -13.08
C ALA A 378 -24.53 -11.91 -12.40
N VAL A 379 -23.64 -12.42 -11.54
CA VAL A 379 -23.81 -13.70 -10.84
C VAL A 379 -24.55 -13.53 -9.49
N GLY A 380 -24.84 -12.28 -9.08
CA GLY A 380 -25.53 -12.00 -7.82
C GLY A 380 -24.72 -12.38 -6.59
N MET A 381 -23.38 -12.36 -6.69
CA MET A 381 -22.50 -12.77 -5.59
C MET A 381 -22.63 -11.80 -4.40
N PRO A 382 -22.67 -12.29 -3.15
CA PRO A 382 -22.74 -11.43 -1.97
C PRO A 382 -21.64 -10.37 -1.97
N GLU A 383 -21.98 -9.11 -1.68
CA GLU A 383 -21.06 -7.96 -1.79
C GLU A 383 -19.76 -8.15 -1.00
N VAL A 384 -19.83 -8.81 0.16
CA VAL A 384 -18.66 -9.11 1.00
C VAL A 384 -17.72 -10.10 0.33
N LEU A 385 -18.26 -11.14 -0.33
CA LEU A 385 -17.47 -12.16 -1.02
C LEU A 385 -16.87 -11.60 -2.31
N GLY A 386 -17.67 -10.87 -3.09
CA GLY A 386 -17.20 -10.21 -4.31
C GLY A 386 -16.13 -9.15 -4.02
N GLY A 387 -16.32 -8.38 -2.94
CA GLY A 387 -15.34 -7.40 -2.46
C GLY A 387 -14.04 -8.04 -1.98
N ALA A 388 -14.12 -9.13 -1.21
CA ALA A 388 -12.95 -9.89 -0.76
C ALA A 388 -12.19 -10.51 -1.94
N TRP A 389 -12.90 -11.04 -2.93
CA TRP A 389 -12.28 -11.61 -4.14
C TRP A 389 -11.59 -10.54 -4.99
N LEU A 390 -12.24 -9.41 -5.24
CA LEU A 390 -11.64 -8.25 -5.92
C LEU A 390 -10.38 -7.77 -5.19
N GLY A 391 -10.46 -7.58 -3.87
CA GLY A 391 -9.32 -7.13 -3.06
C GLY A 391 -8.18 -8.14 -2.99
N GLY A 392 -8.47 -9.44 -3.08
CA GLY A 392 -7.46 -10.50 -3.07
C GLY A 392 -6.76 -10.73 -4.42
N THR A 393 -7.35 -10.27 -5.53
CA THR A 393 -6.87 -10.53 -6.90
C THR A 393 -6.37 -9.29 -7.62
N LEU A 394 -6.95 -8.11 -7.32
CA LEU A 394 -6.52 -6.82 -7.87
C LEU A 394 -5.72 -6.06 -6.83
N ASP A 395 -4.48 -6.47 -6.62
CA ASP A 395 -3.55 -5.72 -5.79
C ASP A 395 -2.62 -4.88 -6.68
N ALA A 396 -2.95 -3.60 -6.84
CA ALA A 396 -2.19 -2.63 -7.64
C ALA A 396 -1.15 -1.87 -6.79
N THR A 397 -0.68 -2.46 -5.69
CA THR A 397 0.31 -1.83 -4.77
C THR A 397 1.77 -1.97 -5.23
N GLY A 398 2.01 -2.50 -6.44
CA GLY A 398 3.32 -2.60 -7.06
C GLY A 398 4.03 -1.28 -7.35
#